data_AF-A0A7V8JER8-F1
#
_entry.id   AF-A0A7V8JER8-F1
#
_cell.length_a   1.000
_cell.length_b   1.000
_cell.length_c   1.000
_cell.angle_alpha   90.00
_cell.angle_beta   90.00
_cell.angle_gamma   90.00
#
_symmetry.space_group_name_H-M   'P 1'
#
loop_
_entity.id
_entity.type
_entity.pdbx_description
1 polymer ?
#
loop_
_entity_poly.entity_id
_entity_poly.type
_entity_poly.pdbx_seq_one_letter_code
_entity_poly.pdbx_strand_id
1 'polypeptide(L)'
;MSVLCLTEFGGRYHKSIEVAPHGNYRADHLTDVIEATYTELRATANPNHLVASGWIAIPFDTTLDEAEAAKIFAAVGAWNQQKAA
;
A
#
# COMPACT_ATOMS: atom_id res chain seq x y z
N MET A 1 2.68 2.97 -1.78
CA MET A 1 1.40 2.23 -1.87
C MET A 1 1.72 0.75 -1.79
N SER A 2 0.95 -0.04 -1.03
CA SER A 2 1.22 -1.47 -0.87
C SER A 2 -0.07 -2.30 -0.81
N VAL A 3 0.02 -3.53 -1.33
CA VAL A 3 -0.97 -4.59 -1.16
C VAL A 3 -0.33 -5.75 -0.42
N LEU A 4 -1.06 -6.31 0.54
CA LEU A 4 -0.62 -7.41 1.39
C LEU A 4 -1.52 -8.60 1.13
N CYS A 5 -0.90 -9.74 0.81
CA CYS A 5 -1.60 -10.92 0.34
C CYS A 5 -1.12 -12.18 1.06
N LEU A 6 -2.04 -13.13 1.22
CA LEU A 6 -1.80 -14.48 1.70
C LEU A 6 -2.16 -15.47 0.60
N THR A 7 -1.21 -16.34 0.24
CA THR A 7 -1.52 -17.47 -0.64
C THR A 7 -2.52 -18.42 0.03
N GLU A 8 -3.16 -19.27 -0.76
CA GLU A 8 -4.01 -20.36 -0.29
C GLU A 8 -3.34 -21.30 0.73
N PHE A 9 -2.00 -21.36 0.75
CA PHE A 9 -1.20 -22.14 1.69
C PHE A 9 -0.68 -21.33 2.90
N GLY A 10 -1.13 -20.09 3.07
CA GLY A 10 -0.73 -19.20 4.16
C GLY A 10 0.60 -18.47 3.97
N GLY A 11 1.19 -18.54 2.77
CA GLY A 11 2.42 -17.81 2.43
C GLY A 11 2.15 -16.32 2.28
N ARG A 12 2.92 -15.47 2.98
CA ARG A 12 2.80 -14.01 2.87
C ARG A 12 3.58 -13.49 1.67
N TYR A 13 2.95 -12.63 0.89
CA TYR A 13 3.61 -11.82 -0.12
C TYR A 13 2.99 -10.44 -0.17
N HIS A 14 3.76 -9.48 -0.67
CA HIS A 14 3.31 -8.11 -0.79
C HIS A 14 3.87 -7.52 -2.08
N LYS A 15 3.27 -6.43 -2.52
CA LYS A 15 3.79 -5.62 -3.62
C LYS A 15 3.66 -4.17 -3.20
N SER A 16 4.76 -3.44 -3.30
CA SER A 16 4.85 -2.02 -2.98
C SER A 16 5.32 -1.24 -4.20
N ILE A 17 4.71 -0.08 -4.41
CA ILE A 17 5.19 0.90 -5.38
C ILE A 17 5.34 2.26 -4.69
N GLU A 18 6.36 2.97 -5.09
CA GLU A 18 6.55 4.37 -4.73
C GLU A 18 5.83 5.26 -5.73
N VAL A 19 5.20 6.32 -5.21
CA VAL A 19 4.50 7.32 -6.02
C VAL A 19 5.04 8.67 -5.62
N ALA A 20 5.97 9.18 -6.41
CA ALA A 20 6.58 10.50 -6.24
C ALA A 20 6.05 11.43 -7.35
N PRO A 21 4.97 12.21 -7.09
CA PRO A 21 4.41 13.11 -8.09
C PRO A 21 5.43 14.24 -8.38
N HIS A 22 5.83 14.40 -9.65
CA HIS A 22 6.86 15.36 -10.04
C HIS A 22 6.32 16.80 -10.08
N GLY A 23 6.74 17.65 -9.14
CA GLY A 23 6.44 19.09 -9.13
C GLY A 23 5.57 19.55 -7.95
N ASN A 24 5.10 20.81 -8.00
CA ASN A 24 4.20 21.35 -6.98
C ASN A 24 2.76 20.91 -7.28
N TYR A 25 2.26 19.94 -6.53
CA TYR A 25 0.86 19.53 -6.61
C TYR A 25 0.01 20.36 -5.65
N ARG A 26 -1.17 20.80 -6.11
CA ARG A 26 -2.19 21.29 -5.18
C ARG A 26 -2.63 20.10 -4.32
N ALA A 27 -2.69 20.30 -3.01
CA ALA A 27 -3.16 19.28 -2.08
C ALA A 27 -4.53 18.70 -2.50
N ASP A 28 -5.39 19.54 -3.09
CA ASP A 28 -6.71 19.18 -3.61
C ASP A 28 -6.67 18.02 -4.64
N HIS A 29 -5.56 17.82 -5.36
CA HIS A 29 -5.41 16.75 -6.37
C HIS A 29 -4.62 15.55 -5.87
N LEU A 30 -4.04 15.61 -4.66
CA LEU A 30 -3.31 14.45 -4.11
C LEU A 30 -4.25 13.27 -3.88
N THR A 31 -5.47 13.55 -3.44
CA THR A 31 -6.49 12.51 -3.17
C THR A 31 -6.79 11.70 -4.43
N ASP A 32 -6.97 12.35 -5.57
CA ASP A 32 -7.25 11.69 -6.85
C ASP A 32 -6.11 10.77 -7.27
N VAL A 33 -4.86 11.24 -7.15
CA VAL A 33 -3.66 10.45 -7.49
C VAL A 33 -3.52 9.25 -6.54
N ILE A 34 -3.76 9.47 -5.24
CA ILE A 34 -3.73 8.42 -4.23
C ILE A 34 -4.78 7.36 -4.54
N GLU A 35 -6.02 7.76 -4.79
CA GLU A 35 -7.14 6.86 -5.03
C GLU A 35 -6.96 6.06 -6.32
N ALA A 36 -6.58 6.73 -7.41
CA ALA A 36 -6.30 6.08 -8.69
C ALA A 36 -5.19 5.03 -8.54
N THR A 37 -4.04 5.44 -7.99
CA THR A 37 -2.88 4.55 -7.85
C THR A 37 -3.14 3.39 -6.89
N TYR A 38 -3.85 3.66 -5.79
CA TYR A 38 -4.29 2.64 -4.84
C TYR A 38 -5.20 1.60 -5.51
N THR A 39 -6.19 2.07 -6.26
CA THR A 39 -7.17 1.20 -6.94
C THR A 39 -6.50 0.34 -8.01
N GLU A 40 -5.62 0.93 -8.82
CA GLU A 40 -4.85 0.21 -9.82
C GLU A 40 -3.95 -0.87 -9.20
N LEU A 41 -3.17 -0.52 -8.16
CA LEU A 41 -2.30 -1.48 -7.49
C LEU A 41 -3.12 -2.63 -6.88
N ARG A 42 -4.22 -2.31 -6.22
CA ARG A 42 -5.12 -3.31 -5.62
C ARG A 42 -5.74 -4.23 -6.66
N ALA A 43 -6.09 -3.72 -7.85
CA ALA A 43 -6.60 -4.52 -8.94
C ALA A 43 -5.58 -5.53 -9.50
N THR A 44 -4.27 -5.30 -9.29
CA THR A 44 -3.24 -6.29 -9.67
C THR A 44 -3.12 -7.46 -8.69
N ALA A 45 -3.71 -7.37 -7.50
CA ALA A 45 -3.69 -8.43 -6.51
C ALA A 45 -4.80 -9.45 -6.77
N ASN A 46 -4.51 -10.74 -6.51
CA ASN A 46 -5.55 -11.76 -6.49
C ASN A 46 -6.55 -11.44 -5.35
N PRO A 47 -7.85 -11.23 -5.65
CA PRO A 47 -8.82 -10.82 -4.64
C PRO A 47 -9.04 -11.86 -3.55
N ASN A 48 -8.81 -13.15 -3.83
CA ASN A 48 -8.92 -14.22 -2.83
C ASN A 48 -7.72 -14.26 -1.88
N HIS A 49 -6.61 -13.63 -2.25
CA HIS A 49 -5.40 -13.55 -1.43
C HIS A 49 -5.30 -12.23 -0.66
N LEU A 50 -6.06 -11.21 -1.05
CA LEU A 50 -5.91 -9.87 -0.51
C LEU A 50 -6.34 -9.80 0.95
N VAL A 51 -5.42 -9.39 1.82
CA VAL A 51 -5.65 -9.20 3.26
C VAL A 51 -5.87 -7.72 3.57
N ALA A 52 -4.98 -6.87 3.06
CA ALA A 52 -4.98 -5.45 3.32
C ALA A 52 -4.33 -4.69 2.17
N SER A 53 -4.60 -3.39 2.11
CA SER A 53 -3.95 -2.45 1.21
C SER A 53 -3.84 -1.10 1.88
N GLY A 54 -2.80 -0.34 1.60
CA GLY A 54 -2.55 0.92 2.27
C GLY A 54 -1.41 1.72 1.68
N TRP A 55 -1.12 2.85 2.32
CA TRP A 55 -0.09 3.78 1.86
C TRP A 55 0.60 4.47 3.03
N ILE A 56 1.83 4.92 2.76
CA ILE A 56 2.68 5.62 3.72
C ILE A 56 2.94 6.99 3.12
N ALA A 57 2.64 8.05 3.88
CA ALA A 57 3.03 9.41 3.52
C ALA A 57 4.50 9.60 3.90
N ILE A 58 5.34 10.04 2.96
CA ILE A 58 6.73 10.40 3.24
C ILE A 58 6.86 11.93 3.05
N PRO A 59 7.01 12.70 4.14
CA PRO A 59 7.09 14.16 4.05
C PRO A 59 8.49 14.69 3.73
N PHE A 60 9.48 13.79 3.58
CA PHE A 60 10.87 14.13 3.31
C PHE A 60 11.28 13.61 1.92
N ASP A 61 12.34 14.19 1.36
CA ASP A 61 12.95 13.72 0.12
C ASP A 61 13.74 12.43 0.36
N THR A 62 13.01 11.34 0.58
CA THR A 62 13.54 10.00 0.83
C THR A 62 12.58 8.96 0.29
N THR A 63 13.12 7.80 -0.03
CA THR A 63 12.37 6.67 -0.57
C THR A 63 12.31 5.55 0.46
N LEU A 64 11.28 4.70 0.37
CA LEU A 64 11.20 3.47 1.13
C LEU A 64 11.19 2.31 0.16
N ASP A 65 12.11 1.37 0.33
CA ASP A 65 12.05 0.15 -0.45
C ASP A 65 10.87 -0.74 -0.02
N GLU A 66 10.59 -1.77 -0.81
CA GLU A 66 9.47 -2.66 -0.56
C GLU A 66 9.59 -3.41 0.78
N ALA A 67 10.81 -3.78 1.19
CA ALA A 67 11.06 -4.50 2.42
C ALA A 67 10.89 -3.60 3.66
N GLU A 68 11.29 -2.34 3.57
CA GLU A 68 11.08 -1.33 4.61
C GLU A 68 9.60 -0.99 4.77
N ALA A 69 8.89 -0.77 3.66
CA ALA A 69 7.45 -0.57 3.68
C ALA A 69 6.73 -1.77 4.33
N ALA A 70 7.14 -3.00 4.00
CA ALA A 70 6.57 -4.21 4.58
C ALA A 70 6.78 -4.31 6.10
N LYS A 71 7.94 -3.88 6.61
CA LYS A 71 8.20 -3.82 8.05
C LYS A 71 7.24 -2.85 8.74
N ILE A 72 7.02 -1.67 8.16
CA ILE A 72 6.09 -0.67 8.71
C ILE A 72 4.68 -1.23 8.76
N PHE A 73 4.19 -1.80 7.65
CA PHE A 73 2.85 -2.40 7.61
C PHE A 73 2.70 -3.56 8.60
N ALA A 74 3.73 -4.39 8.76
CA ALA A 74 3.72 -5.45 9.76
C ALA A 74 3.63 -4.89 11.19
N ALA A 75 4.39 -3.84 11.50
CA ALA A 75 4.43 -3.21 12.82
C ALA A 75 3.09 -2.58 13.20
N VAL A 76 2.36 -2.00 12.25
CA VAL A 76 1.03 -1.40 12.48
C VAL A 76 -0.11 -2.43 12.41
N GLY A 77 0.20 -3.72 12.36
CA GLY A 77 -0.80 -4.79 12.41
C GLY A 77 -1.56 -5.01 11.11
N ALA A 78 -1.03 -4.59 9.96
CA ALA A 78 -1.73 -4.68 8.68
C ALA A 78 -2.14 -6.12 8.28
N TRP A 79 -1.47 -7.13 8.83
CA TRP A 79 -1.79 -8.55 8.60
C TRP A 79 -2.97 -9.08 9.43
N ASN A 80 -3.37 -8.37 10.49
CA ASN A 80 -4.39 -8.80 11.45
C ASN A 80 -5.56 -7.82 11.46
N GLN A 81 -6.13 -7.53 10.27
CA GLN A 81 -7.28 -6.63 10.14
C GLN A 81 -8.52 -7.23 10.81
N GLN A 82 -9.12 -6.50 11.75
CA GLN A 82 -10.48 -6.79 12.19
C GLN A 82 -11.47 -6.17 11.20
N LYS A 83 -12.51 -6.90 10.81
CA LYS A 83 -13.59 -6.30 10.00
C LYS A 83 -14.20 -5.15 10.80
N ALA A 84 -14.24 -3.96 10.21
CA ALA A 84 -15.04 -2.87 10.75
C ALA A 84 -16.52 -3.31 10.80
N ALA A 85 -17.19 -3.01 11.91
CA ALA A 85 -18.58 -3.35 12.18
C ALA A 85 -19.57 -2.60 11.29
#